data_AF-A0A1A5YB40-F1
#
_entry.id   AF-A0A1A5YB40-F1
#
_cell.length_a   1.000
_cell.length_b   1.000
_cell.length_c   1.000
_cell.angle_alpha   90.00
_cell.angle_beta   90.00
_cell.angle_gamma   90.00
#
_symmetry.space_group_name_H-M   'P 1'
#
loop_
_entity.id
_entity.type
_entity.pdbx_description
1 polymer ?
#
loop_
_entity_poly.entity_id
_entity_poly.type
_entity_poly.pdbx_seq_one_letter_code
_entity_poly.pdbx_strand_id
1 'polypeptide(L)'
;MFRKENQLQKSAQKLGEAAKIIPAPNVLEFFKVLADAYKENQHAQLELAKLEAQKEIVLSEIKNKYELYYKVFDAIFDERKTAIHKSFEIIDRGLASNNKEMIGMGLQGLSKIVSSSPFSNIHELTGLMEGRKIIEI
;
A
#
# COMPACT_ATOMS: atom_id res chain seq x y z
N MET A 1 -48.99 18.18 -1.98
CA MET A 1 -49.30 17.13 -2.98
C MET A 1 -49.13 17.59 -4.44
N PHE A 2 -49.34 18.86 -4.79
CA PHE A 2 -49.40 19.36 -6.19
C PHE A 2 -48.12 19.43 -7.04
N ARG A 3 -46.93 19.13 -6.50
CA ARG A 3 -45.65 19.29 -7.24
C ARG A 3 -45.24 18.06 -8.07
N LYS A 4 -45.76 16.87 -7.71
CA LYS A 4 -45.47 15.59 -8.40
C LYS A 4 -46.32 15.39 -9.66
N GLU A 5 -47.59 15.83 -9.67
CA GLU A 5 -48.50 15.73 -10.83
C GLU A 5 -47.99 16.50 -12.07
N ASN A 6 -47.43 17.69 -11.85
CA ASN A 6 -46.97 18.56 -12.92
C ASN A 6 -45.66 18.07 -13.58
N GLN A 7 -44.83 17.31 -12.85
CA GLN A 7 -43.66 16.63 -13.42
C GLN A 7 -44.06 15.42 -14.27
N LEU A 8 -45.03 14.63 -13.82
CA LEU A 8 -45.53 13.47 -14.57
C LEU A 8 -46.17 13.88 -15.91
N GLN A 9 -46.92 14.99 -15.93
CA GLN A 9 -47.48 15.55 -17.17
C GLN A 9 -46.39 16.01 -18.15
N LYS A 10 -45.37 16.74 -17.67
CA LYS A 10 -44.24 17.16 -18.52
C LYS A 10 -43.43 15.99 -19.08
N SER A 11 -43.22 14.95 -18.27
CA SER A 11 -42.55 13.73 -18.72
C SER A 11 -43.37 12.99 -19.78
N ALA A 12 -44.69 12.88 -19.59
CA ALA A 12 -45.60 12.27 -20.56
C ALA A 12 -45.61 13.03 -21.90
N GLN A 13 -45.51 14.35 -21.85
CA GLN A 13 -45.49 15.21 -23.04
C GLN A 13 -44.20 15.01 -23.87
N LYS A 14 -43.05 14.94 -23.21
CA LYS A 14 -41.75 14.66 -23.86
C LYS A 14 -41.68 13.25 -24.44
N LEU A 15 -42.28 12.27 -23.77
CA LEU A 15 -42.44 10.90 -24.29
C LEU A 15 -43.30 10.88 -25.55
N GLY A 16 -44.38 11.68 -25.59
CA GLY A 16 -45.25 11.83 -26.75
C GLY A 16 -44.58 12.51 -27.95
N GLU A 17 -43.58 13.37 -27.74
CA GLU A 17 -42.77 13.96 -28.82
C GLU A 17 -41.75 12.99 -29.39
N ALA A 18 -41.08 12.19 -28.55
CA ALA A 18 -40.13 11.15 -28.98
C ALA A 18 -40.82 10.04 -29.81
N ALA A 19 -42.07 9.70 -29.46
CA ALA A 19 -42.88 8.70 -30.17
C ALA A 19 -43.31 9.13 -31.58
N LYS A 20 -43.11 10.40 -31.98
CA LYS A 20 -43.39 10.88 -33.35
C LYS A 20 -42.26 10.58 -34.34
N ILE A 21 -41.06 10.25 -33.85
CA ILE A 21 -39.85 10.07 -34.65
C ILE A 21 -39.45 8.57 -34.72
N ILE A 22 -39.94 7.76 -33.78
CA ILE A 22 -39.65 6.32 -33.66
C ILE A 22 -40.98 5.54 -33.72
N PRO A 23 -41.09 4.43 -34.46
CA PRO A 23 -42.31 3.61 -34.50
C PRO A 23 -42.76 3.22 -33.08
N ALA A 24 -44.03 3.50 -32.74
CA ALA A 24 -44.63 3.28 -31.43
C ALA A 24 -44.34 1.92 -30.74
N PRO A 25 -44.30 0.75 -31.43
CA PRO A 25 -43.96 -0.52 -30.77
C PRO A 25 -42.51 -0.60 -30.26
N ASN A 26 -41.59 0.24 -30.76
CA ASN A 26 -40.16 0.19 -30.42
C ASN A 26 -39.73 1.26 -29.39
N VAL A 27 -40.63 2.16 -28.99
CA VAL A 27 -40.31 3.26 -28.07
C VAL A 27 -40.07 2.75 -26.64
N LEU A 28 -40.90 1.80 -26.16
CA LEU A 28 -40.73 1.21 -24.83
C LEU A 28 -39.47 0.36 -24.75
N GLU A 29 -39.16 -0.39 -25.80
CA GLU A 29 -37.92 -1.17 -25.91
C GLU A 29 -36.70 -0.25 -25.91
N PHE A 30 -36.75 0.85 -26.66
CA PHE A 30 -35.72 1.88 -26.64
C PHE A 30 -35.48 2.47 -25.23
N PHE A 31 -36.55 2.82 -24.50
CA PHE A 31 -36.40 3.32 -23.13
C PHE A 31 -35.87 2.26 -22.15
N LYS A 32 -36.24 0.99 -22.33
CA LYS A 32 -35.67 -0.12 -21.53
C LYS A 32 -34.18 -0.26 -21.79
N VAL A 33 -33.76 -0.33 -23.05
CA VAL A 33 -32.35 -0.41 -23.45
C VAL A 33 -31.57 0.79 -22.92
N LEU A 34 -32.11 2.00 -22.98
CA LEU A 34 -31.47 3.19 -22.40
C LEU A 34 -31.37 3.12 -20.87
N ALA A 35 -32.42 2.67 -20.18
CA ALA A 35 -32.41 2.53 -18.73
C ALA A 35 -31.41 1.46 -18.27
N ASP A 36 -31.35 0.35 -18.99
CA ASP A 36 -30.40 -0.74 -18.75
C ASP A 36 -28.96 -0.26 -19.01
N ALA A 37 -28.71 0.42 -20.13
CA ALA A 37 -27.41 1.01 -20.44
C ALA A 37 -26.97 2.07 -19.42
N TYR A 38 -27.90 2.89 -18.93
CA TYR A 38 -27.60 3.86 -17.87
C TYR A 38 -27.27 3.15 -16.54
N LYS A 39 -28.03 2.12 -16.18
CA LYS A 39 -27.79 1.33 -14.96
C LYS A 39 -26.44 0.62 -15.04
N GLU A 40 -26.13 0.01 -16.19
CA GLU A 40 -24.84 -0.63 -16.44
C GLU A 40 -23.69 0.38 -16.37
N ASN A 41 -23.88 1.59 -16.94
CA ASN A 41 -22.89 2.66 -16.82
C ASN A 41 -22.64 3.09 -15.37
N GLN A 42 -23.69 3.21 -14.56
CA GLN A 42 -23.58 3.52 -13.13
C GLN A 42 -22.84 2.41 -12.36
N HIS A 43 -23.13 1.14 -12.66
CA HIS A 43 -22.40 0.01 -12.09
C HIS A 43 -20.92 0.05 -12.47
N ALA A 44 -20.61 0.27 -13.75
CA ALA A 44 -19.23 0.39 -14.23
C ALA A 44 -18.47 1.54 -13.54
N GLN A 45 -19.11 2.70 -13.35
CA GLN A 45 -18.51 3.82 -12.62
C GLN A 45 -18.20 3.47 -11.16
N LEU A 46 -19.11 2.77 -10.49
CA LEU A 46 -18.91 2.32 -9.10
C LEU A 46 -17.77 1.30 -9.00
N GLU A 47 -17.70 0.35 -9.94
CA GLU A 47 -16.61 -0.61 -10.02
C GLU A 47 -15.26 0.05 -10.29
N LEU A 48 -15.20 1.04 -11.19
CA LEU A 48 -14.00 1.84 -11.42
C LEU A 48 -13.55 2.57 -10.16
N ALA A 49 -14.47 3.26 -9.48
CA ALA A 49 -14.15 3.96 -8.24
C ALA A 49 -13.63 3.00 -7.14
N LYS A 50 -14.21 1.80 -7.05
CA LYS A 50 -13.74 0.76 -6.13
C LYS A 50 -12.34 0.27 -6.50
N LEU A 51 -12.07 0.04 -7.78
CA LEU A 51 -10.76 -0.39 -8.26
C LEU A 51 -9.69 0.67 -8.01
N GLU A 52 -10.02 1.94 -8.22
CA GLU A 52 -9.13 3.07 -7.94
C GLU A 52 -8.78 3.15 -6.45
N ALA A 53 -9.78 3.06 -5.57
CA ALA A 53 -9.55 3.04 -4.13
C ALA A 53 -8.69 1.84 -3.68
N GLN A 54 -8.92 0.66 -4.26
CA GLN A 54 -8.09 -0.53 -3.99
C GLN A 54 -6.65 -0.33 -4.48
N LYS A 55 -6.47 0.25 -5.66
CA LYS A 55 -5.15 0.59 -6.20
C LYS A 55 -4.40 1.52 -5.25
N GLU A 56 -5.06 2.56 -4.74
CA GLU A 56 -4.44 3.50 -3.80
C GLU A 56 -4.02 2.85 -2.48
N ILE A 57 -4.86 1.98 -1.93
CA ILE A 57 -4.53 1.20 -0.72
C ILE A 57 -3.28 0.36 -0.97
N VAL A 58 -3.27 -0.43 -2.05
CA VAL A 58 -2.14 -1.32 -2.38
C VAL A 58 -0.85 -0.51 -2.62
N LEU A 59 -0.92 0.61 -3.34
CA LEU A 59 0.24 1.48 -3.55
C LEU A 59 0.76 2.06 -2.23
N SER A 60 -0.13 2.48 -1.35
CA SER A 60 0.21 2.97 -0.02
C SER A 60 0.91 1.88 0.81
N GLU A 61 0.38 0.66 0.82
CA GLU A 61 1.01 -0.48 1.50
C GLU A 61 2.40 -0.78 0.95
N ILE A 62 2.58 -0.80 -0.37
CA ILE A 62 3.89 -1.00 -1.02
C ILE A 62 4.86 0.09 -0.58
N LYS A 63 4.43 1.35 -0.61
CA LYS A 63 5.28 2.49 -0.22
C LYS A 63 5.69 2.40 1.25
N ASN A 64 4.75 2.11 2.14
CA ASN A 64 5.03 1.99 3.58
C ASN A 64 6.00 0.84 3.87
N LYS A 65 5.82 -0.32 3.21
CA LYS A 65 6.75 -1.45 3.32
C LYS A 65 8.15 -1.07 2.83
N TYR A 66 8.24 -0.38 1.69
CA TYR A 66 9.50 0.10 1.15
C TYR A 66 10.22 1.05 2.12
N GLU A 67 9.54 2.09 2.60
CA GLU A 67 10.15 3.08 3.50
C GLU A 67 10.63 2.45 4.82
N LEU A 68 9.84 1.51 5.34
CA LEU A 68 10.21 0.76 6.52
C LEU A 68 11.47 -0.08 6.27
N TYR A 69 11.48 -0.93 5.24
CA TYR A 69 12.63 -1.78 4.95
C TYR A 69 13.88 -0.94 4.71
N TYR A 70 13.74 0.17 3.98
CA TYR A 70 14.83 1.11 3.78
C TYR A 70 15.40 1.62 5.11
N LYS A 71 14.56 2.16 6.00
CA LYS A 71 15.00 2.68 7.31
C LYS A 71 15.64 1.61 8.19
N VAL A 72 15.06 0.42 8.22
CA VAL A 72 15.56 -0.71 9.00
C VAL A 72 16.93 -1.14 8.49
N PHE A 73 17.08 -1.26 7.17
CA PHE A 73 18.35 -1.69 6.57
C PHE A 73 19.43 -0.63 6.79
N ASP A 74 19.10 0.64 6.56
CA ASP A 74 20.00 1.76 6.80
C ASP A 74 20.53 1.73 8.23
N ALA A 75 19.65 1.62 9.23
CA ALA A 75 20.03 1.52 10.64
C ALA A 75 20.92 0.30 10.95
N ILE A 76 20.57 -0.89 10.43
CA ILE A 76 21.35 -2.12 10.65
C ILE A 76 22.75 -1.98 10.07
N PHE A 77 22.88 -1.45 8.85
CA PHE A 77 24.18 -1.29 8.21
C PHE A 77 25.03 -0.23 8.91
N ASP A 78 24.44 0.87 9.36
CA ASP A 78 25.15 1.90 10.12
C ASP A 78 25.63 1.40 11.49
N GLU A 79 24.82 0.61 12.20
CA GLU A 79 25.21 -0.04 13.44
C GLU A 79 26.40 -0.99 13.21
N ARG A 80 26.33 -1.82 12.16
CA ARG A 80 27.41 -2.75 11.81
C ARG A 80 28.69 -2.02 11.45
N LYS A 81 28.62 -0.93 10.67
CA LYS A 81 29.76 -0.08 10.36
C LYS A 81 30.39 0.48 11.63
N THR A 82 29.57 1.01 12.54
CA THR A 82 30.03 1.53 13.83
C THR A 82 30.70 0.46 14.68
N ALA A 83 30.12 -0.74 14.74
CA ALA A 83 30.68 -1.86 15.49
C ALA A 83 32.02 -2.33 14.92
N ILE A 84 32.16 -2.39 13.59
CA ILE A 84 33.42 -2.71 12.90
C ILE A 84 34.51 -1.68 13.25
N HIS A 85 34.19 -0.39 13.16
CA HIS A 85 35.13 0.67 13.52
C HIS A 85 35.57 0.56 14.98
N LYS A 86 34.65 0.32 15.91
CA LYS A 86 34.96 0.09 17.33
C LYS A 86 35.89 -1.11 17.54
N SER A 87 35.70 -2.20 16.79
CA SER A 87 36.62 -3.34 16.85
C SER A 87 38.03 -2.98 16.39
N PHE A 88 38.17 -2.21 15.31
CA PHE A 88 39.49 -1.71 14.88
C PHE A 88 40.12 -0.77 15.91
N GLU A 89 39.36 0.17 16.49
CA GLU A 89 39.88 1.04 17.55
C GLU A 89 40.43 0.25 18.75
N ILE A 90 39.78 -0.86 19.12
CA ILE A 90 40.25 -1.75 20.19
C ILE A 90 41.57 -2.43 19.79
N ILE A 91 41.67 -2.90 18.55
CA ILE A 91 42.92 -3.50 18.02
C ILE A 91 44.04 -2.47 18.06
N ASP A 92 43.81 -1.25 17.57
CA ASP A 92 44.80 -0.18 17.53
C ASP A 92 45.30 0.20 18.94
N ARG A 93 44.39 0.30 19.92
CA ARG A 93 44.76 0.51 21.33
C ARG A 93 45.56 -0.66 21.88
N GLY A 94 45.20 -1.89 21.55
CA GLY A 94 45.94 -3.09 21.94
C GLY A 94 47.35 -3.11 21.37
N LEU A 95 47.52 -2.72 20.09
CA LEU A 95 48.82 -2.57 19.44
C LEU A 95 49.67 -1.49 20.12
N ALA A 96 49.10 -0.30 20.36
CA ALA A 96 49.80 0.81 20.99
C ALA A 96 50.24 0.52 22.44
N SER A 97 49.49 -0.32 23.16
CA SER A 97 49.77 -0.71 24.54
C SER A 97 50.50 -2.06 24.68
N ASN A 98 50.83 -2.72 23.56
CA ASN A 98 51.35 -4.09 23.52
C ASN A 98 50.49 -5.09 24.32
N ASN A 99 49.18 -4.87 24.37
CA ASN A 99 48.21 -5.70 25.09
C ASN A 99 47.58 -6.72 24.14
N LYS A 100 48.05 -7.97 24.23
CA LYS A 100 47.59 -9.08 23.38
C LYS A 100 46.14 -9.48 23.65
N GLU A 101 45.65 -9.38 24.89
CA GLU A 101 44.24 -9.66 25.17
C GLU A 101 43.33 -8.67 24.44
N MET A 102 43.69 -7.39 24.44
CA MET A 102 42.91 -6.34 23.77
C MET A 102 42.87 -6.52 22.25
N ILE A 103 44.00 -6.89 21.65
CA ILE A 103 44.05 -7.26 20.22
C ILE A 103 43.11 -8.46 19.95
N GLY A 104 43.19 -9.51 20.77
CA GLY A 104 42.33 -10.68 20.66
C GLY A 104 40.84 -10.35 20.77
N MET A 105 40.46 -9.50 21.72
CA MET A 105 39.07 -9.02 21.88
C MET A 105 38.57 -8.28 20.65
N GLY A 106 39.38 -7.38 20.09
CA GLY A 106 39.02 -6.64 18.88
C GLY A 106 38.83 -7.56 17.67
N LEU A 107 39.74 -8.52 17.48
CA LEU A 107 39.64 -9.53 16.41
C LEU A 107 38.42 -10.44 16.56
N GLN A 108 38.10 -10.87 17.78
CA GLN A 108 36.92 -11.69 18.05
C GLN A 108 35.63 -10.92 17.77
N GLY A 109 35.57 -9.65 18.18
CA GLY A 109 34.44 -8.76 17.86
C GLY A 109 34.25 -8.60 16.37
N LEU A 110 35.34 -8.31 15.63
CA LEU A 110 35.32 -8.18 14.18
C LEU A 110 34.79 -9.46 13.52
N SER A 111 35.35 -10.62 13.90
CA SER A 111 34.96 -11.94 13.41
C SER A 111 33.47 -12.20 13.58
N LYS A 112 32.93 -11.95 14.78
CA LYS A 112 31.50 -12.13 15.09
C LYS A 112 30.60 -11.24 14.22
N ILE A 113 31.00 -10.00 13.97
CA ILE A 113 30.23 -9.08 13.14
C ILE A 113 30.23 -9.56 11.68
N VAL A 114 31.41 -9.84 11.12
CA VAL A 114 31.51 -10.24 9.69
C VAL A 114 30.93 -11.64 9.43
N SER A 115 30.96 -12.55 10.41
CA SER A 115 30.40 -13.90 10.27
C SER A 115 28.88 -13.95 10.46
N SER A 116 28.27 -12.93 11.05
CA SER A 116 26.82 -12.89 11.28
C SER A 116 26.11 -12.17 10.13
N SER A 117 24.95 -12.70 9.73
CA SER A 117 24.08 -12.05 8.75
C SER A 117 23.53 -10.73 9.32
N PRO A 118 23.54 -9.62 8.56
CA PRO A 118 22.83 -8.40 8.96
C PRO A 118 21.30 -8.62 9.05
N PHE A 119 20.80 -9.73 8.49
CA PHE A 119 19.38 -9.94 8.26
C PHE A 119 18.76 -11.04 9.13
N SER A 120 19.52 -11.64 10.05
CA SER A 120 19.03 -12.75 10.88
C SER A 120 17.77 -12.40 11.70
N ASN A 121 17.59 -11.11 12.04
CA ASN A 121 16.45 -10.65 12.85
C ASN A 121 15.33 -10.00 12.01
N ILE A 122 15.49 -9.89 10.68
CA ILE A 122 14.46 -9.27 9.82
C ILE A 122 13.20 -10.12 9.75
N HIS A 123 13.33 -11.45 9.80
CA HIS A 123 12.17 -12.34 9.77
C HIS A 123 11.23 -12.13 10.98
N GLU A 124 11.79 -11.84 12.16
CA GLU A 124 10.99 -11.50 13.35
C GLU A 124 10.28 -10.16 13.17
N LEU A 125 10.97 -9.16 12.61
CA LEU A 125 10.38 -7.86 12.33
C LEU A 125 9.25 -7.96 11.29
N THR A 126 9.48 -8.67 10.18
CA THR A 126 8.45 -8.92 9.17
C THR A 126 7.26 -9.68 9.75
N GLY A 127 7.50 -10.71 10.58
CA GLY A 127 6.44 -11.47 11.23
C GLY A 127 5.59 -10.65 12.22
N LEU A 128 6.21 -9.75 13.00
CA LEU A 128 5.50 -8.84 13.91
C LEU A 128 4.66 -7.79 13.15
N MET A 129 4.99 -7.51 11.89
CA MET A 129 4.35 -6.46 11.09
C MET A 129 3.33 -6.99 10.08
N GLU A 130 3.53 -8.20 9.55
CA GLU A 130 2.53 -8.92 8.74
C GLU A 130 1.45 -9.57 9.61
N GLY A 131 1.77 -9.80 10.89
CA GLY A 131 0.79 -10.10 11.92
C GLY A 131 -0.18 -8.93 12.06
N ARG A 132 -1.35 -9.06 11.41
CA ARG A 132 -2.57 -8.26 11.66
C ARG A 132 -3.01 -8.40 13.13
N LYS A 133 -2.24 -7.92 14.10
CA LYS A 133 -2.79 -7.53 15.39
C LYS A 133 -3.25 -6.10 15.20
N ILE A 134 -4.53 -5.98 14.84
CA ILE A 134 -5.32 -4.80 15.20
C ILE A 134 -5.01 -4.58 16.67
N ILE A 135 -4.29 -3.51 16.99
CA ILE A 135 -4.14 -3.06 18.36
C ILE A 135 -5.55 -2.60 18.74
N GLU A 136 -6.30 -3.48 19.40
CA GLU A 136 -7.48 -3.07 20.15
C GLU A 136 -6.98 -2.13 21.25
N ILE A 137 -7.31 -0.84 21.09
CA ILE A 137 -7.19 0.19 22.13
C ILE A 137 -8.59 0.38 22.71
#